data_AF-A0A7V8WZ36-F1
#
_entry.id   AF-A0A7V8WZ36-F1
#
_cell.length_a   1.000
_cell.length_b   1.000
_cell.length_c   1.000
_cell.angle_alpha   90.00
_cell.angle_beta   90.00
_cell.angle_gamma   90.00
#
_symmetry.space_group_name_H-M   'P 1'
#
loop_
_entity.id
_entity.type
_entity.pdbx_description
1 polymer ?
#
loop_
_entity_poly.entity_id
_entity_poly.type
_entity_poly.pdbx_seq_one_letter_code
_entity_poly.pdbx_strand_id
1 'polypeptide(L)'
;MIARVLPDLPAVDKEFDYQVPDAVGDQVRVGTIVRVDLHGRRVRGWVTAVDGEPAAGVDPATLKPLAKVSSQGPPAGVVDLARWAAWRWGGRWVHL
;
A
#
# COMPACT_ATOMS: atom_id res chain seq x y z
N MET A 1 10.56 8.37 -3.82
CA MET A 1 9.83 7.17 -4.27
C MET A 1 8.37 7.25 -3.83
N ILE A 2 7.46 6.65 -4.61
CA ILE A 2 6.03 6.50 -4.28
C ILE A 2 5.75 5.02 -3.99
N ALA A 3 4.93 4.76 -2.97
CA ALA A 3 4.41 3.43 -2.68
C ALA A 3 2.88 3.44 -2.77
N ARG A 4 2.33 2.46 -3.48
CA ARG A 4 0.90 2.18 -3.46
C ARG A 4 0.59 1.26 -2.29
N VAL A 5 -0.40 1.62 -1.49
CA VAL A 5 -0.76 0.95 -0.25
C VAL A 5 -2.23 0.56 -0.28
N LEU A 6 -2.51 -0.70 0.01
CA LEU A 6 -3.85 -1.20 0.35
C LEU A 6 -4.04 -1.10 1.87
N PRO A 7 -4.92 -0.22 2.38
CA PRO A 7 -5.21 -0.14 3.80
C PRO A 7 -5.88 -1.42 4.30
N ASP A 8 -5.44 -1.93 5.43
CA ASP A 8 -5.97 -3.12 6.08
C ASP A 8 -7.22 -2.75 6.91
N LEU A 9 -8.31 -2.43 6.21
CA LEU A 9 -9.60 -2.05 6.76
C LEU A 9 -10.73 -2.71 5.96
N PRO A 10 -11.68 -3.43 6.61
CA PRO A 10 -12.74 -4.13 5.88
C PRO A 10 -13.60 -3.26 4.97
N ALA A 11 -13.77 -1.98 5.29
CA ALA A 11 -14.61 -1.05 4.54
C ALA A 11 -13.90 -0.38 3.34
N VAL A 12 -12.59 -0.63 3.16
CA VAL A 12 -11.77 0.06 2.15
C VAL A 12 -11.07 -0.97 1.29
N ASP A 13 -11.65 -1.26 0.13
CA ASP A 13 -11.06 -2.15 -0.88
C ASP A 13 -10.52 -1.31 -2.04
N LYS A 14 -9.62 -0.38 -1.69
CA LYS A 14 -9.00 0.57 -2.63
C LYS A 14 -7.57 0.87 -2.19
N GLU A 15 -6.70 0.95 -3.17
CA GLU A 15 -5.31 1.35 -2.99
C GLU A 15 -5.16 2.89 -3.02
N PHE A 16 -4.16 3.39 -2.29
CA PHE A 16 -3.81 4.81 -2.25
C PHE A 16 -2.30 4.98 -2.38
N ASP A 17 -1.88 6.03 -3.06
CA ASP A 17 -0.46 6.36 -3.21
C ASP A 17 0.02 7.19 -2.01
N TYR A 18 1.23 6.89 -1.56
CA TYR A 18 1.91 7.58 -0.47
C TYR A 18 3.34 7.88 -0.86
N GLN A 19 3.86 9.00 -0.35
CA GLN A 19 5.28 9.31 -0.47
C GLN A 19 6.07 8.43 0.48
N VAL A 20 7.15 7.83 0.00
CA VAL A 20 8.09 7.09 0.84
C VAL A 20 9.18 8.05 1.33
N PRO A 21 9.31 8.29 2.64
CA PRO A 21 10.41 9.10 3.17
C PRO A 21 11.76 8.44 2.93
N ASP A 22 12.78 9.23 2.57
CA ASP A 22 14.12 8.73 2.23
C ASP A 22 14.74 7.87 3.34
N ALA A 23 14.50 8.24 4.61
CA ALA A 23 15.01 7.51 5.78
C ALA A 23 14.56 6.04 5.88
N VAL A 24 13.48 5.66 5.17
CA VAL A 24 12.96 4.29 5.16
C VAL A 24 12.90 3.67 3.76
N GLY A 25 13.42 4.36 2.74
CA GLY A 25 13.35 3.93 1.34
C GLY A 25 13.80 2.48 1.12
N ASP A 26 14.98 2.13 1.64
CA ASP A 26 15.58 0.81 1.50
C ASP A 26 14.79 -0.32 2.17
N GLN A 27 13.85 0.02 3.06
CA GLN A 27 13.01 -0.95 3.76
C GLN A 27 11.69 -1.22 3.02
N VAL A 28 11.31 -0.35 2.08
CA VAL A 28 9.98 -0.38 1.44
C VAL A 28 10.06 -1.12 0.11
N ARG A 29 9.37 -2.25 0.07
CA ARG A 29 9.14 -3.08 -1.12
C ARG A 29 7.71 -3.61 -1.13
N VAL A 30 7.27 -4.19 -2.25
CA VAL A 30 5.99 -4.92 -2.31
C VAL A 30 5.89 -5.95 -1.18
N GLY A 31 4.75 -5.95 -0.48
CA GLY A 31 4.45 -6.77 0.68
C GLY A 31 4.85 -6.16 2.03
N THR A 32 5.61 -5.07 2.05
CA THR A 32 5.98 -4.39 3.30
C THR A 32 4.73 -3.94 4.06
N ILE A 33 4.72 -4.17 5.38
CA ILE A 33 3.64 -3.76 6.26
C ILE A 33 3.96 -2.37 6.80
N VAL A 34 3.06 -1.42 6.55
CA VAL A 34 3.26 -0.01 6.88
C VAL A 34 2.11 0.54 7.73
N ARG A 35 2.33 1.72 8.30
CA ARG A 35 1.28 2.57 8.88
C ARG A 35 1.09 3.79 7.99
N VAL A 36 -0.16 4.10 7.71
CA VAL A 36 -0.55 5.26 6.91
C VAL A 36 -1.65 6.06 7.58
N ASP A 37 -1.75 7.36 7.27
CA ASP A 37 -2.90 8.17 7.65
C ASP A 37 -3.97 8.08 6.57
N LEU A 38 -5.17 7.67 6.99
CA LEU A 38 -6.36 7.61 6.16
C LEU A 38 -7.52 8.24 6.94
N HIS A 39 -8.13 9.30 6.39
CA HIS A 39 -9.23 10.03 7.02
C HIS A 39 -9.00 10.38 8.51
N GLY A 40 -7.80 10.90 8.83
CA GLY A 40 -7.44 11.32 10.20
C GLY A 40 -7.11 10.17 11.16
N ARG A 41 -7.14 8.92 10.70
CA ARG A 41 -6.78 7.74 11.50
C ARG A 41 -5.52 7.09 10.97
N ARG A 42 -4.64 6.69 11.89
CA ARG A 42 -3.47 5.88 11.57
C ARG A 42 -3.88 4.41 11.48
N VAL A 43 -3.70 3.78 10.34
CA VAL A 43 -4.12 2.40 10.07
C VAL A 43 -3.00 1.56 9.48
N ARG A 44 -3.12 0.24 9.57
CA ARG A 44 -2.20 -0.71 8.94
C ARG A 44 -2.46 -0.71 7.44
N GLY A 45 -1.44 -0.97 6.65
CA GLY A 45 -1.57 -1.17 5.22
C GLY A 45 -0.45 -2.04 4.68
N TRP A 46 -0.68 -2.53 3.47
CA TRP A 46 0.24 -3.37 2.72
C TRP A 46 0.72 -2.62 1.50
N VAL A 47 2.03 -2.56 1.28
CA VAL A 47 2.59 -2.00 0.05
C VAL A 47 2.32 -2.99 -1.08
N THR A 48 1.60 -2.55 -2.11
CA THR A 48 1.22 -3.37 -3.27
C THR A 48 2.02 -3.03 -4.52
N ALA A 49 2.60 -1.83 -4.59
CA ALA A 49 3.55 -1.41 -5.62
C ALA A 49 4.52 -0.37 -5.07
N VAL A 50 5.71 -0.28 -5.66
CA VAL A 50 6.74 0.74 -5.38
C VAL A 50 7.26 1.33 -6.69
N ASP A 51 7.82 2.53 -6.62
CA ASP A 51 8.42 3.26 -7.76
C ASP A 51 7.47 3.49 -8.94
N GLY A 52 6.16 3.60 -8.67
CA GLY A 52 5.16 3.97 -9.67
C GLY A 52 4.97 5.48 -9.79
N GLU A 53 4.43 5.91 -10.93
CA GLU A 53 3.80 7.22 -11.05
C GLU A 53 2.56 7.29 -10.14
N PRO A 54 2.24 8.48 -9.58
CA PRO A 54 0.97 8.66 -8.89
C PRO A 54 -0.21 8.33 -9.82
N ALA A 55 -1.33 7.92 -9.21
CA ALA A 55 -2.57 7.74 -9.93
C ALA A 55 -2.94 8.99 -10.73
N ALA A 56 -3.55 8.81 -11.90
CA ALA A 56 -3.89 9.90 -12.79
C ALA A 56 -4.70 10.99 -12.07
N GLY A 57 -4.25 12.24 -12.20
CA GLY A 57 -4.87 13.40 -11.55
C GLY A 57 -4.46 13.62 -10.09
N VAL A 58 -3.54 12.83 -9.54
CA VAL A 58 -2.94 13.07 -8.21
C VAL A 58 -1.65 13.87 -8.37
N ASP A 59 -1.58 15.02 -7.71
CA ASP A 59 -0.35 15.82 -7.62
C ASP A 59 0.62 15.14 -6.63
N PRO A 60 1.84 14.74 -7.07
CA PRO A 60 2.87 14.17 -6.20
C PRO A 60 3.15 14.99 -4.93
N ALA A 61 3.05 16.32 -5.00
CA ALA A 61 3.32 17.21 -3.87
C ALA A 61 2.26 17.13 -2.76
N THR A 62 1.09 16.56 -3.06
CA THR A 62 -0.03 16.40 -2.11
C THR A 62 -0.05 15.03 -1.43
N LEU A 63 0.85 14.12 -1.83
CA LEU A 63 0.92 12.78 -1.27
C LEU A 63 1.31 12.84 0.20
N LYS A 64 0.57 12.12 1.03
CA LYS A 64 0.93 11.96 2.44
C LYS A 64 2.14 11.04 2.55
N PRO A 65 3.04 11.30 3.51
CA PRO A 65 4.15 10.39 3.76
C PRO A 65 3.67 9.08 4.42
N LEU A 66 4.38 7.98 4.16
CA LEU A 66 4.29 6.80 5.01
C LEU A 66 4.65 7.17 6.44
N ALA A 67 3.85 6.70 7.39
CA ALA A 67 4.03 7.07 8.79
C ALA A 67 5.08 6.23 9.50
N LYS A 68 5.15 4.94 9.14
CA LYS A 68 6.02 3.96 9.76
C LYS A 68 6.11 2.71 8.90
N VAL A 69 7.30 2.13 8.78
CA VAL A 69 7.48 0.73 8.37
C VAL A 69 7.34 -0.15 9.61
N SER A 70 6.41 -1.09 9.59
CA SER A 70 6.13 -1.97 10.74
C SER A 70 6.96 -3.24 10.68
N SER A 71 6.94 -3.91 9.53
CA SER A 71 7.69 -5.15 9.30
C SER A 71 7.69 -5.51 7.82
N GLN A 72 8.49 -6.52 7.47
CA GLN A 72 8.42 -7.15 6.17
C GLN A 72 7.25 -8.14 6.13
N GLY A 73 6.52 -8.15 5.01
CA GLY A 73 5.41 -9.06 4.80
C GLY A 73 5.70 -10.05 3.66
N PRO A 74 4.65 -10.57 3.01
CA PRO A 74 4.80 -11.60 1.98
C PRO A 74 5.60 -11.09 0.79
N PRO A 75 6.29 -11.96 0.04
CA PRO A 75 6.98 -11.55 -1.18
C PRO A 75 5.98 -11.08 -2.26
N ALA A 76 6.47 -10.32 -3.24
CA ALA A 76 5.64 -9.75 -4.32
C ALA A 76 4.75 -10.79 -5.01
N GLY A 77 5.28 -11.97 -5.33
CA GLY A 77 4.50 -13.03 -5.98
C GLY A 77 3.30 -13.53 -5.16
N VAL A 78 3.35 -13.44 -3.83
CA VAL A 78 2.20 -13.78 -2.96
C VAL A 78 1.18 -12.63 -2.95
N VAL A 79 1.64 -11.39 -2.97
CA VAL A 79 0.76 -10.21 -3.12
C VAL A 79 0.01 -10.26 -4.45
N ASP A 80 0.72 -10.58 -5.53
CA ASP A 80 0.14 -10.73 -6.87
C ASP A 80 -0.85 -11.90 -6.94
N LEU A 81 -0.51 -13.04 -6.31
CA LEU A 81 -1.42 -14.18 -6.21
C LEU A 81 -2.71 -13.82 -5.46
N ALA A 82 -2.61 -13.11 -4.33
CA ALA A 82 -3.78 -12.67 -3.57
C ALA A 82 -4.65 -11.71 -4.39
N ARG A 83 -4.03 -10.78 -5.11
CA ARG A 83 -4.74 -9.87 -6.05
C ARG A 83 -5.49 -10.65 -7.12
N TRP A 84 -4.81 -11.62 -7.75
CA TRP A 84 -5.41 -12.46 -8.79
C TRP A 84 -6.58 -13.29 -8.23
N ALA A 85 -6.42 -13.88 -7.05
CA ALA A 85 -7.47 -14.69 -6.42
C ALA A 85 -8.72 -13.85 -6.10
N ALA A 86 -8.53 -12.65 -5.54
CA ALA A 86 -9.62 -11.71 -5.28
C ALA A 86 -10.40 -11.37 -6.56
N TRP A 87 -9.69 -11.00 -7.64
CA TRP A 87 -10.31 -10.72 -8.93
C TRP A 87 -11.01 -11.96 -9.52
N ARG A 88 -10.36 -13.13 -9.48
CA ARG A 88 -10.84 -14.35 -10.15
C ARG A 88 -12.10 -14.93 -9.51
N TRP A 89 -12.27 -14.74 -8.20
CA TRP A 89 -13.38 -15.29 -7.42
C TRP A 89 -14.32 -14.23 -6.82
N GLY A 90 -14.19 -12.96 -7.25
CA GLY A 90 -15.05 -11.87 -6.76
C GLY A 90 -14.89 -11.58 -5.26
N GLY A 91 -13.71 -11.88 -4.70
CA GLY A 91 -13.36 -11.56 -3.32
C GLY A 91 -12.87 -10.13 -3.17
N ARG A 92 -12.76 -9.66 -1.92
CA ARG A 92 -12.11 -8.38 -1.59
C ARG A 92 -10.65 -8.61 -1.29
N TRP A 93 -9.77 -7.80 -1.87
CA TRP A 93 -8.33 -7.96 -1.70
C TRP A 93 -7.90 -7.66 -0.26
N VAL A 94 -8.58 -6.72 0.40
CA VAL A 94 -8.32 -6.36 1.80
C VAL A 94 -8.62 -7.48 2.82
N HIS A 95 -9.25 -8.58 2.43
CA HIS A 95 -9.62 -9.68 3.33
C HIS A 95 -8.75 -10.95 3.17
N LEU A 96 -7.74 -10.92 2.29
CA LEU A 96 -6.81 -12.04 2.05
C LEU A 96 -5.49 -11.81 2.79
#